data_AF-A0A8W8KV38-F1
#
_entry.id   AF-A0A8W8KV38-F1
#
_cell.length_a   1.000
_cell.length_b   1.000
_cell.length_c   1.000
_cell.angle_alpha   90.00
_cell.angle_beta   90.00
_cell.angle_gamma   90.00
#
_symmetry.space_group_name_H-M   'P 1'
#
loop_
_entity.id
_entity.type
_entity.pdbx_description
1 polymer ?
#
loop_
_entity_poly.entity_id
_entity_poly.type
_entity_poly.pdbx_seq_one_letter_code
_entity_poly.pdbx_strand_id
1 'polypeptide(L)'
;MLKLLSGLFLATWLGIARSQQEDLHYIGVGYNMLTGNPDGSLVTNGGVDPGLLYTRKILEVTGHDSPMRVQIEHRHSCAQQNTTSMYFGTKSYQDKLKMNFKSSGGGNFGLASFSFTLSARYQEAHNQTNVERNVIQDQQSVCNLGRVRYMSELARAQKFPITPSFAATVCSLPVTYNQSEYMDFLDHWGTHVTTEVELGVKRISRSRTSLTKFMNQVMHSGGFGMEVGGSYAGFSASVGMDFDKFKQSDTFRQNYGSHQYTLQSGSDSLPEPISLKLETIDLALDPVYWQRYDELVASGICASDDQQHLQTRKSNLERALTEYAAYKMAPTPSDPDLKIPLVWPKGTYGLMMTIYGCPSHESFTWHQGYVIQDTEGCTSAFTQRKTLCRFHPW
;
A
#
# COMPACT_ATOMS: atom_id res chain seq x y z
N MET A 1 -3.72 -6.57 61.93
CA MET A 1 -3.58 -5.94 60.59
C MET A 1 -3.03 -6.97 59.61
N LEU A 2 -3.88 -7.87 59.10
CA LEU A 2 -3.48 -8.92 58.16
C LEU A 2 -4.60 -9.10 57.14
N LYS A 3 -4.78 -8.12 56.25
CA LYS A 3 -5.73 -8.12 55.11
C LYS A 3 -5.47 -6.83 54.32
N LEU A 4 -4.53 -6.85 53.37
CA LEU A 4 -4.43 -5.81 52.31
C LEU A 4 -3.35 -6.10 51.24
N LEU A 5 -2.48 -7.11 51.41
CA LEU A 5 -1.39 -7.38 50.46
C LEU A 5 -1.69 -8.44 49.37
N SER A 6 -2.85 -9.11 49.42
CA SER A 6 -3.22 -10.14 48.43
C SER A 6 -3.95 -9.60 47.18
N GLY A 7 -4.33 -8.32 47.14
CA GLY A 7 -5.06 -7.73 46.01
C GLY A 7 -4.17 -7.21 44.87
N LEU A 8 -2.93 -6.80 45.16
CA LEU A 8 -2.04 -6.17 44.16
C LEU A 8 -1.33 -7.18 43.24
N PHE A 9 -1.07 -8.39 43.72
CA PHE A 9 -0.41 -9.44 42.91
C PHE A 9 -1.36 -10.11 41.91
N LEU A 10 -2.67 -10.22 42.21
CA LEU A 10 -3.64 -10.78 41.27
C LEU A 10 -3.93 -9.83 40.10
N ALA A 11 -4.01 -8.51 40.35
CA ALA A 11 -4.29 -7.52 39.32
C ALA A 11 -3.15 -7.36 38.29
N THR A 12 -1.89 -7.51 38.73
CA THR A 12 -0.72 -7.42 37.85
C THR A 12 -0.54 -8.66 36.97
N TRP A 13 -0.84 -9.86 37.48
CA TRP A 13 -0.85 -11.09 36.68
C TRP A 13 -2.00 -11.11 35.65
N LEU A 14 -3.19 -10.63 36.03
CA LEU A 14 -4.33 -10.50 35.09
C LEU A 14 -4.06 -9.47 33.97
N GLY A 15 -3.33 -8.39 34.25
CA GLY A 15 -2.98 -7.38 33.26
C GLY A 15 -1.98 -7.86 32.20
N ILE A 16 -0.95 -8.62 32.62
CA ILE A 16 0.09 -9.15 31.71
C ILE A 16 -0.46 -10.30 30.86
N ALA A 17 -1.29 -11.18 31.42
CA ALA A 17 -1.93 -12.25 30.66
C ALA A 17 -2.92 -11.71 29.61
N ARG A 18 -3.59 -10.57 29.90
CA ARG A 18 -4.54 -9.94 28.98
C ARG A 18 -3.85 -9.23 27.81
N SER A 19 -2.72 -8.54 28.03
CA SER A 19 -1.96 -7.92 26.94
C SER A 19 -1.34 -8.95 26.00
N GLN A 20 -0.84 -10.07 26.54
CA GLN A 20 -0.30 -11.18 25.72
C GLN A 20 -1.35 -11.85 24.84
N GLN A 21 -2.62 -11.84 25.25
CA GLN A 21 -3.71 -12.44 24.48
C GLN A 21 -4.20 -11.54 23.32
N GLU A 22 -4.06 -10.21 23.46
CA GLU A 22 -4.45 -9.26 22.43
C GLU A 22 -3.51 -9.28 21.21
N ASP A 23 -2.20 -9.47 21.43
CA ASP A 23 -1.19 -9.58 20.36
C ASP A 23 -1.40 -10.80 19.45
N LEU A 24 -2.07 -11.84 19.96
CA LEU A 24 -2.30 -13.11 19.26
C LEU A 24 -3.47 -13.07 18.28
N HIS A 25 -4.27 -12.00 18.27
CA HIS A 25 -5.44 -11.91 17.39
C HIS A 25 -5.07 -11.79 15.91
N TYR A 26 -3.86 -11.32 15.60
CA TYR A 26 -3.43 -11.04 14.22
C TYR A 26 -2.59 -12.15 13.58
N ILE A 27 -2.18 -13.16 14.35
CA ILE A 27 -1.32 -14.26 13.86
C ILE A 27 -2.14 -15.52 13.59
N GLY A 28 -1.82 -16.27 12.53
CA GLY A 28 -2.54 -17.49 12.16
C GLY A 28 -3.97 -17.27 11.71
N VAL A 29 -4.32 -16.06 11.26
CA VAL A 29 -5.66 -15.71 10.76
C VAL A 29 -5.65 -15.56 9.24
N GLY A 30 -6.84 -15.66 8.64
CA GLY A 30 -7.04 -15.40 7.23
C GLY A 30 -6.70 -13.97 6.82
N TYR A 31 -6.15 -13.81 5.63
CA TYR A 31 -5.94 -12.52 4.97
C TYR A 31 -6.36 -12.58 3.51
N ASN A 32 -7.20 -11.65 3.07
CA ASN A 32 -7.55 -11.52 1.66
C ASN A 32 -6.68 -10.45 0.97
N MET A 33 -5.73 -10.92 0.16
CA MET A 33 -4.79 -10.07 -0.59
C MET A 33 -5.46 -9.04 -1.51
N LEU A 34 -6.61 -9.34 -2.10
CA LEU A 34 -7.23 -8.43 -3.08
C LEU A 34 -7.96 -7.27 -2.39
N THR A 35 -8.65 -7.57 -1.29
CA THR A 35 -9.43 -6.58 -0.54
C THR A 35 -8.63 -5.88 0.54
N GLY A 36 -7.47 -6.43 0.93
CA GLY A 36 -6.57 -5.86 1.92
C GLY A 36 -6.08 -4.46 1.60
N ASN A 37 -5.76 -3.72 2.65
CA ASN A 37 -5.09 -2.43 2.56
C ASN A 37 -4.35 -2.14 3.86
N PRO A 38 -3.01 -2.24 3.88
CA PRO A 38 -2.22 -2.02 5.09
C PRO A 38 -2.33 -0.61 5.68
N ASP A 39 -2.77 0.39 4.92
CA ASP A 39 -3.03 1.75 5.45
C ASP A 39 -4.43 1.90 6.05
N GLY A 40 -5.24 0.84 6.00
CA GLY A 40 -6.60 0.76 6.52
C GLY A 40 -7.68 0.97 5.47
N SER A 41 -8.93 0.77 5.89
CA SER A 41 -10.14 1.06 5.11
C SER A 41 -10.43 2.57 5.04
N LEU A 42 -11.62 2.96 4.59
CA LEU A 42 -12.06 4.37 4.57
C LEU A 42 -11.91 5.03 5.94
N VAL A 43 -11.61 6.34 5.96
CA VAL A 43 -11.41 7.12 7.20
C VAL A 43 -12.60 6.98 8.16
N THR A 44 -13.81 6.81 7.63
CA THR A 44 -15.04 6.62 8.40
C THR A 44 -15.09 5.32 9.21
N ASN A 45 -14.31 4.31 8.83
CA ASN A 45 -14.39 2.96 9.39
C ASN A 45 -13.20 2.62 10.32
N GLY A 46 -12.35 3.59 10.62
CA GLY A 46 -11.09 3.36 11.34
C GLY A 46 -10.04 2.68 10.45
N GLY A 47 -8.76 2.94 10.73
CA GLY A 47 -7.61 2.53 9.91
C GLY A 47 -7.29 1.03 9.93
N VAL A 48 -8.28 0.16 10.17
CA VAL A 48 -8.10 -1.30 10.19
C VAL A 48 -7.96 -1.83 8.76
N ASP A 49 -6.98 -2.71 8.53
CA ASP A 49 -6.80 -3.38 7.24
C ASP A 49 -8.01 -4.29 6.94
N PRO A 50 -8.82 -3.98 5.92
CA PRO A 50 -10.03 -4.75 5.59
C PRO A 50 -9.75 -6.18 5.09
N GLY A 51 -8.50 -6.50 4.74
CA GLY A 51 -8.09 -7.84 4.34
C GLY A 51 -7.84 -8.76 5.52
N LEU A 52 -7.64 -8.24 6.72
CA LEU A 52 -7.29 -9.02 7.91
C LEU A 52 -8.55 -9.61 8.57
N LEU A 53 -8.73 -10.92 8.41
CA LEU A 53 -9.92 -11.64 8.88
C LEU A 53 -9.68 -12.19 10.30
N TYR A 54 -9.60 -11.31 11.29
CA TYR A 54 -9.21 -11.68 12.68
C TYR A 54 -10.13 -12.71 13.35
N THR A 55 -11.38 -12.86 12.91
CA THR A 55 -12.31 -13.92 13.39
C THR A 55 -12.11 -15.27 12.70
N ARG A 56 -11.34 -15.30 11.60
CA ARG A 56 -11.07 -16.50 10.79
C ARG A 56 -9.72 -17.07 11.17
N LYS A 57 -9.67 -17.70 12.35
CA LYS A 57 -8.46 -18.36 12.86
C LYS A 57 -8.21 -19.66 12.12
N ILE A 58 -7.06 -19.79 11.45
CA ILE A 58 -6.66 -20.94 10.65
C ILE A 58 -5.67 -21.80 11.41
N LEU A 59 -4.62 -21.18 11.97
CA LEU A 59 -3.61 -21.85 12.78
C LEU A 59 -3.93 -21.68 14.26
N GLU A 60 -3.84 -22.77 15.02
CA GLU A 60 -4.03 -22.72 16.47
C GLU A 60 -2.77 -22.17 17.14
N VAL A 61 -2.88 -21.00 17.79
CA VAL A 61 -1.72 -20.25 18.35
C VAL A 61 -1.49 -20.50 19.83
N THR A 62 -2.54 -20.90 20.54
CA THR A 62 -2.57 -21.26 21.96
C THR A 62 -3.33 -22.56 22.12
N GLY A 63 -2.71 -23.56 22.75
CA GLY A 63 -3.46 -24.70 23.29
C GLY A 63 -3.69 -24.48 24.78
N HIS A 64 -4.84 -24.92 25.29
CA HIS A 64 -5.20 -24.78 26.71
C HIS A 64 -4.16 -25.40 27.66
N ASP A 65 -3.42 -26.41 27.18
CA ASP A 65 -2.36 -27.16 27.90
C ASP A 65 -1.04 -27.26 27.10
N SER A 66 -0.89 -26.52 25.99
CA SER A 66 0.29 -26.59 25.11
C SER A 66 1.14 -25.34 25.18
N PRO A 67 2.48 -25.46 24.99
CA PRO A 67 3.33 -24.29 24.86
C PRO A 67 2.82 -23.39 23.73
N MET A 68 2.98 -22.10 23.94
CA MET A 68 2.61 -21.08 22.97
C MET A 68 3.28 -21.41 21.63
N ARG A 69 2.48 -21.51 20.55
CA ARG A 69 2.98 -21.93 19.22
C ARG A 69 3.53 -20.76 18.40
N VAL A 70 3.74 -19.65 19.08
CA VAL A 70 4.27 -18.41 18.53
C VAL A 70 5.44 -17.94 19.38
N GLN A 71 6.34 -17.23 18.73
CA GLN A 71 7.40 -16.48 19.37
C GLN A 71 6.96 -15.01 19.44
N ILE A 72 6.89 -14.47 20.67
CA ILE A 72 6.58 -13.06 20.91
C ILE A 72 7.85 -12.35 21.34
N GLU A 73 8.20 -11.28 20.64
CA GLU A 73 9.30 -10.40 20.97
C GLU A 73 8.74 -9.01 21.24
N HIS A 74 8.87 -8.54 22.48
CA HIS A 74 8.52 -7.16 22.83
C HIS A 74 9.69 -6.24 22.47
N ARG A 75 9.38 -5.09 21.90
CA ARG A 75 10.37 -4.08 21.52
C ARG A 75 9.89 -2.71 21.99
N HIS A 76 10.83 -1.81 22.14
CA HIS A 76 10.53 -0.40 22.37
C HIS A 76 11.47 0.43 21.49
N SER A 77 11.44 0.10 20.19
CA SER A 77 12.31 0.71 19.17
C SER A 77 11.46 1.60 18.28
N CYS A 78 11.22 2.83 18.75
CA CYS A 78 10.62 3.85 17.93
C CYS A 78 11.71 4.50 17.08
N ALA A 79 11.68 4.27 15.77
CA ALA A 79 12.43 5.09 14.84
C ALA A 79 11.52 6.25 14.40
N GLN A 80 11.84 7.49 14.77
CA GLN A 80 11.25 8.67 14.11
C GLN A 80 11.84 8.83 12.70
N GLN A 81 11.78 7.76 11.90
CA GLN A 81 12.09 7.85 10.48
C GLN A 81 10.84 8.34 9.78
N ASN A 82 10.81 9.64 9.50
CA ASN A 82 9.84 10.24 8.60
C ASN A 82 10.13 9.72 7.19
N THR A 83 9.50 8.61 6.81
CA THR A 83 9.57 8.08 5.46
C THR A 83 8.63 8.88 4.59
N THR A 84 9.14 9.44 3.50
CA THR A 84 8.32 10.13 2.50
C THR A 84 8.07 9.15 1.37
N SER A 85 6.80 8.94 1.04
CA SER A 85 6.39 8.22 -0.15
C SER A 85 5.45 9.10 -0.96
N MET A 86 5.46 8.91 -2.28
CA MET A 86 4.55 9.61 -3.17
C MET A 86 3.97 8.61 -4.15
N TYR A 87 2.70 8.79 -4.47
CA TYR A 87 2.01 8.02 -5.49
C TYR A 87 1.17 8.94 -6.36
N PHE A 88 1.04 8.56 -7.62
CA PHE A 88 0.43 9.36 -8.68
C PHE A 88 -0.40 8.50 -9.63
N GLY A 89 -0.57 7.24 -9.27
CA GLY A 89 -1.47 6.30 -9.90
C GLY A 89 -1.66 5.08 -9.00
N THR A 90 -2.53 4.18 -9.45
CA THR A 90 -2.81 2.95 -8.71
C THR A 90 -1.64 1.97 -8.63
N LYS A 91 -0.70 2.00 -9.60
CA LYS A 91 0.47 1.12 -9.60
C LYS A 91 1.49 1.58 -8.55
N SER A 92 1.87 2.85 -8.57
CA SER A 92 2.71 3.47 -7.54
C SER A 92 2.09 3.39 -6.13
N TYR A 93 0.76 3.50 -6.01
CA TYR A 93 0.06 3.27 -4.74
C TYR A 93 0.21 1.83 -4.24
N GLN A 94 0.02 0.84 -5.12
CA GLN A 94 0.21 -0.57 -4.77
C GLN A 94 1.66 -0.86 -4.35
N ASP A 95 2.64 -0.35 -5.09
CA ASP A 95 4.06 -0.55 -4.80
C ASP A 95 4.45 0.05 -3.45
N LYS A 96 3.86 1.20 -3.09
CA LYS A 96 3.98 1.79 -1.76
C LYS A 96 3.48 0.82 -0.66
N LEU A 97 2.29 0.25 -0.83
CA LEU A 97 1.71 -0.67 0.18
C LEU A 97 2.55 -1.95 0.34
N LYS A 98 3.12 -2.46 -0.75
CA LYS A 98 3.94 -3.68 -0.76
C LYS A 98 5.24 -3.57 0.05
N MET A 99 5.72 -2.36 0.38
CA MET A 99 6.97 -2.19 1.13
C MET A 99 6.93 -2.82 2.53
N ASN A 100 5.77 -2.85 3.18
CA ASN A 100 5.60 -3.39 4.54
C ASN A 100 4.93 -4.77 4.53
N PHE A 101 5.11 -5.51 3.44
CA PHE A 101 4.35 -6.73 3.20
C PHE A 101 5.20 -7.78 2.49
N LYS A 102 5.23 -8.99 3.04
CA LYS A 102 5.92 -10.14 2.46
C LYS A 102 4.92 -11.28 2.27
N SER A 103 4.87 -11.85 1.07
CA SER A 103 4.04 -13.03 0.78
C SER A 103 4.87 -14.12 0.10
N SER A 104 4.55 -15.37 0.40
CA SER A 104 5.15 -16.57 -0.19
C SER A 104 4.11 -17.68 -0.43
N GLY A 105 4.44 -18.62 -1.33
CA GLY A 105 3.60 -19.78 -1.64
C GLY A 105 3.26 -19.89 -3.14
N GLY A 106 2.85 -21.08 -3.59
CA GLY A 106 2.66 -21.40 -5.01
C GLY A 106 1.55 -20.56 -5.68
N GLY A 107 0.45 -20.32 -4.97
CA GLY A 107 -0.67 -19.49 -5.45
C GLY A 107 -0.37 -17.99 -5.54
N ASN A 108 0.75 -17.51 -4.99
CA ASN A 108 1.04 -16.08 -4.88
C ASN A 108 1.32 -15.44 -6.26
N PHE A 109 1.82 -16.21 -7.22
CA PHE A 109 2.16 -15.70 -8.56
C PHE A 109 0.96 -15.08 -9.30
N GLY A 110 -0.25 -15.62 -9.10
CA GLY A 110 -1.47 -15.10 -9.74
C GLY A 110 -2.09 -13.89 -9.03
N LEU A 111 -1.80 -13.69 -7.75
CA LEU A 111 -2.45 -12.67 -6.90
C LEU A 111 -1.58 -11.44 -6.65
N ALA A 112 -0.27 -11.60 -6.61
CA ALA A 112 0.64 -10.55 -6.19
C ALA A 112 0.58 -9.29 -7.08
N SER A 113 0.29 -9.42 -8.38
CA SER A 113 0.08 -8.26 -9.27
C SER A 113 -1.20 -7.49 -8.96
N PHE A 114 -2.19 -8.13 -8.33
CA PHE A 114 -3.50 -7.57 -8.02
C PHE A 114 -3.69 -7.25 -6.53
N SER A 115 -2.63 -7.29 -5.72
CA SER A 115 -2.70 -6.94 -4.30
C SER A 115 -3.41 -5.60 -4.07
N PHE A 116 -4.37 -5.61 -3.15
CA PHE A 116 -5.09 -4.44 -2.63
C PHE A 116 -6.06 -3.76 -3.62
N THR A 117 -6.17 -4.27 -4.85
CA THR A 117 -6.91 -3.65 -5.96
C THR A 117 -8.42 -3.58 -5.76
N LEU A 118 -8.98 -4.41 -4.87
CA LEU A 118 -10.40 -4.43 -4.52
C LEU A 118 -10.69 -3.70 -3.20
N SER A 119 -9.70 -3.02 -2.61
CA SER A 119 -9.91 -2.22 -1.40
C SER A 119 -10.57 -0.87 -1.73
N ALA A 120 -11.45 -0.38 -0.85
CA ALA A 120 -12.12 0.92 -1.04
C ALA A 120 -11.13 2.09 -1.21
N ARG A 121 -9.98 2.02 -0.53
CA ARG A 121 -8.91 3.02 -0.65
C ARG A 121 -8.11 2.94 -1.94
N TYR A 122 -8.01 1.76 -2.54
CA TYR A 122 -7.43 1.66 -3.87
C TYR A 122 -8.31 2.38 -4.89
N GLN A 123 -9.64 2.26 -4.77
CA GLN A 123 -10.58 3.01 -5.60
C GLN A 123 -10.49 4.53 -5.35
N GLU A 124 -10.34 4.95 -4.08
CA GLU A 124 -10.09 6.37 -3.77
C GLU A 124 -8.78 6.86 -4.41
N ALA A 125 -7.69 6.08 -4.29
CA ALA A 125 -6.42 6.40 -4.92
C ALA A 125 -6.56 6.50 -6.45
N HIS A 126 -7.29 5.58 -7.08
CA HIS A 126 -7.58 5.63 -8.52
C HIS A 126 -8.27 6.93 -8.93
N ASN A 127 -9.36 7.30 -8.22
CA ASN A 127 -10.09 8.51 -8.52
C ASN A 127 -9.23 9.76 -8.32
N GLN A 128 -8.49 9.84 -7.22
CA GLN A 128 -7.64 11.01 -6.95
C GLN A 128 -6.46 11.13 -7.93
N THR A 129 -5.93 10.03 -8.44
CA THR A 129 -4.68 10.04 -9.20
C THR A 129 -4.89 9.79 -10.69
N ASN A 130 -5.44 8.65 -11.08
CA ASN A 130 -5.68 8.32 -12.48
C ASN A 130 -6.75 9.23 -13.12
N VAL A 131 -7.79 9.63 -12.37
CA VAL A 131 -8.89 10.47 -12.89
C VAL A 131 -8.63 11.96 -12.63
N GLU A 132 -8.46 12.38 -11.38
CA GLU A 132 -8.26 13.80 -11.03
C GLU A 132 -6.83 14.30 -11.28
N ARG A 133 -5.89 13.42 -11.63
CA ARG A 133 -4.50 13.78 -11.95
C ARG A 133 -3.79 14.48 -10.78
N ASN A 134 -4.03 14.01 -9.55
CA ASN A 134 -3.28 14.48 -8.38
C ASN A 134 -2.03 13.63 -8.14
N VAL A 135 -1.05 14.25 -7.48
CA VAL A 135 0.08 13.59 -6.84
C VAL A 135 -0.17 13.63 -5.33
N ILE A 136 -0.11 12.47 -4.70
CA ILE A 136 -0.30 12.32 -3.26
C ILE A 136 1.05 12.06 -2.60
N GLN A 137 1.32 12.78 -1.51
CA GLN A 137 2.49 12.62 -0.68
C GLN A 137 2.08 12.14 0.70
N ASP A 138 2.69 11.05 1.14
CA ASP A 138 2.53 10.49 2.47
C ASP A 138 3.83 10.62 3.25
N GLN A 139 3.74 11.27 4.41
CA GLN A 139 4.79 11.27 5.43
C GLN A 139 4.42 10.29 6.53
N GLN A 140 5.22 9.24 6.66
CA GLN A 140 4.96 8.13 7.56
C GLN A 140 5.96 8.14 8.73
N SER A 141 5.46 7.89 9.94
CA SER A 141 6.26 7.53 11.10
C SER A 141 5.78 6.19 11.66
N VAL A 142 6.73 5.39 12.15
CA VAL A 142 6.46 4.04 12.67
C VAL A 142 7.20 3.85 13.99
N CYS A 143 6.49 3.41 15.02
CA CYS A 143 7.11 2.84 16.20
C CYS A 143 6.83 1.34 16.23
N ASN A 144 7.89 0.52 16.20
CA ASN A 144 7.78 -0.93 16.33
C ASN A 144 7.86 -1.30 17.82
N LEU A 145 6.76 -1.86 18.32
CA LEU A 145 6.58 -2.26 19.72
C LEU A 145 6.75 -3.77 19.92
N GLY A 146 6.92 -4.52 18.83
CA GLY A 146 7.19 -5.93 18.92
C GLY A 146 6.91 -6.70 17.65
N ARG A 147 7.04 -8.00 17.78
CA ARG A 147 6.82 -8.96 16.71
C ARG A 147 6.21 -10.24 17.27
N VAL A 148 5.24 -10.77 16.55
CA VAL A 148 4.67 -12.10 16.82
C VAL A 148 4.89 -12.95 15.58
N ARG A 149 5.53 -14.11 15.74
CA ARG A 149 5.84 -15.04 14.66
C ARG A 149 5.31 -16.43 14.97
N TYR A 150 4.64 -17.07 14.02
CA TYR A 150 4.27 -18.47 14.12
C TYR A 150 5.51 -19.37 13.96
N MET A 151 5.71 -20.32 14.87
CA MET A 151 6.90 -21.18 14.90
C MET A 151 6.72 -22.40 14.00
N SER A 152 6.51 -22.16 12.69
CA SER A 152 6.23 -23.22 11.71
C SER A 152 7.33 -24.29 11.66
N GLU A 153 8.56 -23.95 12.01
CA GLU A 153 9.68 -24.89 12.14
C GLU A 153 9.45 -26.01 13.17
N LEU A 154 8.59 -25.77 14.17
CA LEU A 154 8.24 -26.75 15.21
C LEU A 154 6.98 -27.55 14.88
N ALA A 155 6.25 -27.20 13.82
CA ALA A 155 4.95 -27.78 13.50
C ALA A 155 5.02 -29.30 13.34
N ARG A 156 6.09 -29.82 12.73
CA ARG A 156 6.30 -31.26 12.58
C ARG A 156 6.52 -31.94 13.93
N ALA A 157 7.53 -31.48 14.66
CA ALA A 157 7.96 -32.10 15.91
C ALA A 157 6.91 -32.02 17.02
N GLN A 158 6.14 -30.93 17.07
CA GLN A 158 5.15 -30.66 18.12
C GLN A 158 3.69 -30.83 17.65
N LYS A 159 3.46 -31.35 16.45
CA LYS A 159 2.14 -31.64 15.89
C LYS A 159 1.18 -30.45 15.97
N PHE A 160 1.62 -29.30 15.50
CA PHE A 160 0.81 -28.08 15.54
C PHE A 160 -0.47 -28.27 14.71
N PRO A 161 -1.67 -28.07 15.30
CA PRO A 161 -2.93 -28.27 14.58
C PRO A 161 -3.40 -27.00 13.87
N ILE A 162 -4.22 -27.21 12.85
CA ILE A 162 -5.18 -26.21 12.37
C ILE A 162 -6.41 -26.13 13.28
N THR A 163 -7.18 -25.06 13.17
CA THR A 163 -8.42 -24.93 13.96
C THR A 163 -9.53 -25.87 13.47
N PRO A 164 -10.41 -26.35 14.38
CA PRO A 164 -11.58 -27.16 14.03
C PRO A 164 -12.48 -26.54 12.95
N SER A 165 -12.73 -25.23 13.03
CA SER A 165 -13.57 -24.52 12.05
C SER A 165 -12.98 -24.50 10.66
N PHE A 166 -11.66 -24.32 10.57
CA PHE A 166 -10.96 -24.36 9.29
C PHE A 166 -10.95 -25.78 8.72
N ALA A 167 -10.65 -26.77 9.57
CA ALA A 167 -10.67 -28.18 9.21
C ALA A 167 -12.02 -28.61 8.63
N ALA A 168 -13.12 -28.26 9.29
CA ALA A 168 -14.48 -28.57 8.83
C ALA A 168 -14.74 -28.04 7.41
N THR A 169 -14.33 -26.80 7.14
CA THR A 169 -14.56 -26.19 5.81
C THR A 169 -13.70 -26.88 4.76
N VAL A 170 -12.44 -27.17 5.05
CA VAL A 170 -11.54 -27.89 4.12
C VAL A 170 -12.06 -29.29 3.84
N CYS A 171 -12.51 -30.03 4.86
CA CYS A 171 -13.07 -31.38 4.70
C CYS A 171 -14.40 -31.37 3.92
N SER A 172 -15.12 -30.25 3.90
CA SER A 172 -16.32 -30.10 3.07
C SER A 172 -16.05 -29.76 1.60
N LEU A 173 -14.83 -29.36 1.23
CA LEU A 173 -14.51 -28.98 -0.15
C LEU A 173 -14.58 -30.19 -1.09
N PRO A 174 -15.06 -30.01 -2.33
CA PRO A 174 -15.19 -31.09 -3.29
C PRO A 174 -13.81 -31.54 -3.77
N VAL A 175 -13.62 -32.86 -3.87
CA VAL A 175 -12.37 -33.44 -4.36
C VAL A 175 -12.15 -33.11 -5.84
N THR A 176 -13.23 -33.07 -6.63
CA THR A 176 -13.22 -32.57 -8.00
C THR A 176 -13.32 -31.05 -7.97
N TYR A 177 -12.43 -30.35 -8.69
CA TYR A 177 -12.41 -28.89 -8.70
C TYR A 177 -13.76 -28.29 -9.15
N ASN A 178 -14.41 -27.59 -8.23
CA ASN A 178 -15.57 -26.74 -8.51
C ASN A 178 -15.15 -25.28 -8.27
N GLN A 179 -15.05 -24.49 -9.34
CA GLN A 179 -14.57 -23.10 -9.23
C GLN A 179 -15.39 -22.31 -8.20
N SER A 180 -16.73 -22.34 -8.25
CA SER A 180 -17.58 -21.54 -7.35
C SER A 180 -17.32 -21.85 -5.88
N GLU A 181 -17.29 -23.13 -5.50
CA GLU A 181 -17.11 -23.54 -4.10
C GLU A 181 -15.73 -23.15 -3.55
N TYR A 182 -14.69 -23.24 -4.39
CA TYR A 182 -13.35 -22.80 -4.01
C TYR A 182 -13.23 -21.26 -3.95
N MET A 183 -13.94 -20.52 -4.80
CA MET A 183 -13.99 -19.05 -4.68
C MET A 183 -14.74 -18.60 -3.42
N ASP A 184 -15.83 -19.29 -3.07
CA ASP A 184 -16.57 -19.04 -1.82
C ASP A 184 -15.70 -19.33 -0.58
N PHE A 185 -14.88 -20.39 -0.64
CA PHE A 185 -13.88 -20.67 0.39
C PHE A 185 -12.88 -19.50 0.54
N LEU A 186 -12.34 -18.99 -0.56
CA LEU A 186 -11.39 -17.86 -0.55
C LEU A 186 -12.04 -16.54 -0.10
N ASP A 187 -13.31 -16.32 -0.43
CA ASP A 187 -14.09 -15.18 0.08
C ASP A 187 -14.27 -15.27 1.59
N HIS A 188 -14.47 -16.48 2.12
CA HIS A 188 -14.73 -16.71 3.55
C HIS A 188 -13.48 -16.70 4.43
N TRP A 189 -12.41 -17.36 3.97
CA TRP A 189 -11.17 -17.57 4.73
C TRP A 189 -10.02 -16.67 4.30
N GLY A 190 -10.15 -15.96 3.17
CA GLY A 190 -9.08 -15.21 2.57
C GLY A 190 -8.18 -16.07 1.67
N THR A 191 -7.14 -15.44 1.13
CA THR A 191 -6.20 -16.06 0.19
C THR A 191 -4.89 -16.47 0.85
N HIS A 192 -4.63 -15.94 2.04
CA HIS A 192 -3.39 -16.11 2.77
C HIS A 192 -3.65 -16.31 4.26
N VAL A 193 -2.61 -16.75 4.98
CA VAL A 193 -2.56 -16.85 6.43
C VAL A 193 -1.44 -15.95 6.94
N THR A 194 -1.69 -15.22 8.03
CA THR A 194 -0.64 -14.44 8.70
C THR A 194 0.31 -15.36 9.47
N THR A 195 1.61 -15.31 9.17
CA THR A 195 2.64 -16.14 9.84
C THR A 195 3.67 -15.32 10.59
N GLU A 196 3.74 -14.02 10.34
CA GLU A 196 4.47 -13.05 11.16
C GLU A 196 3.76 -11.70 11.09
N VAL A 197 3.69 -11.00 12.22
CA VAL A 197 3.20 -9.63 12.31
C VAL A 197 4.19 -8.80 13.11
N GLU A 198 4.55 -7.63 12.59
CA GLU A 198 5.18 -6.59 13.40
C GLU A 198 4.07 -5.70 13.96
N LEU A 199 4.08 -5.50 15.27
CA LEU A 199 3.08 -4.75 16.00
C LEU A 199 3.64 -3.40 16.41
N GLY A 200 2.83 -2.36 16.32
CA GLY A 200 3.27 -1.04 16.68
C GLY A 200 2.26 0.07 16.41
N VAL A 201 2.81 1.28 16.28
CA VAL A 201 2.05 2.48 15.96
C VAL A 201 2.53 3.02 14.63
N LYS A 202 1.62 3.16 13.66
CA LYS A 202 1.91 3.79 12.37
C LYS A 202 1.08 5.06 12.24
N ARG A 203 1.73 6.18 11.90
CA ARG A 203 1.05 7.44 11.56
C ARG A 203 1.41 7.87 10.15
N ILE A 204 0.40 8.24 9.36
CA ILE A 204 0.56 8.72 7.99
C ILE A 204 -0.11 10.08 7.88
N SER A 205 0.68 11.12 7.65
CA SER A 205 0.18 12.44 7.27
C SER A 205 0.12 12.52 5.75
N ARG A 206 -1.08 12.73 5.21
CA ARG A 206 -1.32 12.76 3.76
C ARG A 206 -1.52 14.18 3.26
N SER A 207 -0.79 14.52 2.20
CA SER A 207 -0.91 15.77 1.47
C SER A 207 -1.26 15.51 0.01
N ARG A 208 -2.06 16.41 -0.58
CA ARG A 208 -2.52 16.31 -1.97
C ARG A 208 -2.14 17.57 -2.75
N THR A 209 -1.68 17.37 -3.97
CA THR A 209 -1.48 18.44 -4.96
C THR A 209 -1.91 17.98 -6.35
N SER A 210 -2.40 18.88 -7.19
CA SER A 210 -2.63 18.56 -8.61
C SER A 210 -1.29 18.37 -9.33
N LEU A 211 -1.21 17.52 -10.34
CA LEU A 211 0.00 17.30 -11.15
C LEU A 211 0.60 18.61 -11.67
N THR A 212 -0.21 19.53 -12.19
CA THR A 212 0.28 20.83 -12.69
C THR A 212 0.96 21.66 -11.60
N LYS A 213 0.36 21.76 -10.40
CA LYS A 213 0.97 22.48 -9.26
C LYS A 213 2.24 21.79 -8.79
N PHE A 214 2.23 20.46 -8.71
CA PHE A 214 3.43 19.68 -8.38
C PHE A 214 4.57 19.97 -9.35
N MET A 215 4.33 19.82 -10.66
CA MET A 215 5.35 20.07 -11.68
C MET A 215 5.83 21.53 -11.68
N ASN A 216 4.92 22.49 -11.46
CA ASN A 216 5.32 23.89 -11.29
C ASN A 216 6.26 24.08 -10.09
N GLN A 217 5.98 23.45 -8.95
CA GLN A 217 6.86 23.53 -7.79
C GLN A 217 8.23 22.90 -8.07
N VAL A 218 8.27 21.73 -8.70
CA VAL A 218 9.53 21.06 -9.05
C VAL A 218 10.35 21.89 -10.05
N MET A 219 9.71 22.55 -11.02
CA MET A 219 10.41 23.47 -11.95
C MET A 219 11.11 24.61 -11.21
N HIS A 220 10.43 25.23 -10.23
CA HIS A 220 11.02 26.32 -9.44
C HIS A 220 12.13 25.85 -8.50
N SER A 221 12.16 24.57 -8.16
CA SER A 221 13.18 23.96 -7.31
C SER A 221 14.34 23.32 -8.10
N GLY A 222 14.49 23.66 -9.38
CA GLY A 222 15.61 23.23 -10.24
C GLY A 222 15.27 22.16 -11.26
N GLY A 223 14.03 21.66 -11.30
CA GLY A 223 13.53 20.80 -12.38
C GLY A 223 14.16 19.41 -12.46
N PHE A 224 14.76 18.91 -11.37
CA PHE A 224 15.41 17.60 -11.38
C PHE A 224 14.40 16.48 -11.68
N GLY A 225 14.73 15.60 -12.62
CA GLY A 225 13.83 14.54 -13.09
C GLY A 225 12.79 15.00 -14.12
N MET A 226 12.76 16.28 -14.50
CA MET A 226 11.86 16.76 -15.55
C MET A 226 12.45 16.55 -16.94
N GLU A 227 11.61 16.12 -17.87
CA GLU A 227 12.01 15.80 -19.25
C GLU A 227 11.10 16.50 -20.25
N VAL A 228 11.69 17.16 -21.26
CA VAL A 228 10.91 17.74 -22.36
C VAL A 228 10.46 16.61 -23.29
N GLY A 229 9.15 16.52 -23.52
CA GLY A 229 8.52 15.55 -24.39
C GLY A 229 7.91 16.19 -25.64
N GLY A 230 7.55 15.33 -26.60
CA GLY A 230 6.85 15.73 -27.82
C GLY A 230 5.36 16.02 -27.58
N SER A 231 4.56 15.82 -28.64
CA SER A 231 3.14 16.14 -28.64
C SER A 231 2.35 15.39 -27.56
N TYR A 232 1.47 16.10 -26.84
CA TYR A 232 0.65 15.53 -25.78
C TYR A 232 -0.65 16.32 -25.62
N ALA A 233 -1.77 15.63 -25.45
CA ALA A 233 -3.08 16.24 -25.22
C ALA A 233 -3.46 17.37 -26.21
N GLY A 234 -3.07 17.23 -27.49
CA GLY A 234 -3.32 18.22 -28.54
C GLY A 234 -2.31 19.37 -28.62
N PHE A 235 -1.30 19.40 -27.74
CA PHE A 235 -0.21 20.37 -27.78
C PHE A 235 1.02 19.79 -28.48
N SER A 236 1.85 20.65 -29.08
CA SER A 236 3.05 20.24 -29.83
C SER A 236 4.21 19.78 -28.95
N ALA A 237 4.22 20.20 -27.68
CA ALA A 237 5.26 19.87 -26.72
C ALA A 237 4.67 19.61 -25.34
N SER A 238 5.40 18.85 -24.53
CA SER A 238 5.04 18.53 -23.15
C SER A 238 6.26 18.57 -22.26
N VAL A 239 6.02 18.63 -20.96
CA VAL A 239 7.03 18.33 -19.97
C VAL A 239 6.53 17.16 -19.14
N GLY A 240 7.39 16.17 -18.96
CA GLY A 240 7.17 14.96 -18.19
C GLY A 240 7.99 14.95 -16.90
N MET A 241 7.65 14.03 -16.01
CA MET A 241 8.41 13.73 -14.80
C MET A 241 8.88 12.27 -14.84
N ASP A 242 10.20 12.07 -14.84
CA ASP A 242 10.82 10.81 -14.45
C ASP A 242 10.87 10.76 -12.92
N PHE A 243 9.92 10.02 -12.35
CA PHE A 243 9.75 9.98 -10.92
C PHE A 243 10.87 9.21 -10.18
N ASP A 244 11.52 8.25 -10.85
CA ASP A 244 12.63 7.50 -10.25
C ASP A 244 13.92 8.31 -10.21
N LYS A 245 14.12 9.20 -11.20
CA LYS A 245 15.10 10.29 -11.06
C LYS A 245 14.67 11.25 -9.96
N PHE A 246 13.45 11.77 -9.98
CA PHE A 246 12.99 12.77 -9.00
C PHE A 246 13.17 12.33 -7.54
N LYS A 247 12.92 11.04 -7.21
CA LYS A 247 13.16 10.46 -5.87
C LYS A 247 14.59 10.66 -5.34
N GLN A 248 15.57 10.83 -6.22
CA GLN A 248 16.97 11.04 -5.89
C GLN A 248 17.30 12.51 -5.60
N SER A 249 16.36 13.43 -5.84
CA SER A 249 16.54 14.85 -5.56
C SER A 249 16.50 15.16 -4.06
N ASP A 250 17.31 16.12 -3.63
CA ASP A 250 17.22 16.73 -2.29
C ASP A 250 15.84 17.36 -2.02
N THR A 251 15.11 17.72 -3.09
CA THR A 251 13.78 18.33 -3.00
C THR A 251 12.64 17.32 -2.86
N PHE A 252 12.90 16.02 -2.97
CA PHE A 252 11.87 14.96 -2.87
C PHE A 252 11.13 14.98 -1.52
N ARG A 253 11.83 15.34 -0.44
CA ARG A 253 11.28 15.39 0.92
C ARG A 253 10.57 16.71 1.26
N GLN A 254 10.58 17.69 0.36
CA GLN A 254 9.82 18.92 0.57
C GLN A 254 8.32 18.63 0.62
N ASN A 255 7.55 19.53 1.24
CA ASN A 255 6.10 19.39 1.31
C ASN A 255 5.46 19.85 0.01
N TYR A 256 4.79 18.93 -0.68
CA TYR A 256 4.03 19.21 -1.88
C TYR A 256 2.54 19.16 -1.57
N GLY A 257 1.85 20.26 -1.87
CA GLY A 257 0.40 20.35 -1.70
C GLY A 257 -0.07 20.69 -0.30
N SER A 258 -1.35 20.42 -0.06
CA SER A 258 -2.03 20.74 1.19
C SER A 258 -2.33 19.48 1.97
N HIS A 259 -2.14 19.53 3.29
CA HIS A 259 -2.55 18.47 4.20
C HIS A 259 -4.04 18.16 3.99
N GLN A 260 -4.39 16.87 3.98
CA GLN A 260 -5.77 16.41 3.88
C GLN A 260 -6.22 15.83 5.21
N TYR A 261 -5.50 14.81 5.71
CA TYR A 261 -5.82 14.14 6.96
C TYR A 261 -4.62 13.34 7.48
N THR A 262 -4.70 12.93 8.74
CA THR A 262 -3.75 12.00 9.35
C THR A 262 -4.44 10.67 9.64
N LEU A 263 -3.77 9.58 9.31
CA LEU A 263 -4.16 8.23 9.69
C LEU A 263 -3.28 7.76 10.83
N GLN A 264 -3.87 7.06 11.79
CA GLN A 264 -3.14 6.36 12.83
C GLN A 264 -3.67 4.94 12.95
N SER A 265 -2.76 3.98 12.96
CA SER A 265 -3.01 2.57 13.29
C SER A 265 -2.27 2.24 14.58
N GLY A 266 -2.99 1.65 15.53
CA GLY A 266 -2.48 1.27 16.85
C GLY A 266 -2.20 2.42 17.83
N SER A 267 -1.89 2.02 19.06
CA SER A 267 -1.38 2.87 20.15
C SER A 267 -0.37 2.10 20.99
N ASP A 268 0.30 2.78 21.93
CA ASP A 268 1.27 2.13 22.82
C ASP A 268 0.64 1.04 23.71
N SER A 269 -0.66 1.16 24.01
CA SER A 269 -1.41 0.18 24.80
C SER A 269 -2.12 -0.88 23.96
N LEU A 270 -2.38 -0.59 22.68
CA LEU A 270 -3.09 -1.45 21.73
C LEU A 270 -2.37 -1.39 20.38
N PRO A 271 -1.22 -2.07 20.26
CA PRO A 271 -0.44 -2.03 19.03
C PRO A 271 -1.20 -2.78 17.92
N GLU A 272 -1.12 -2.25 16.70
CA GLU A 272 -1.73 -2.86 15.52
C GLU A 272 -0.65 -3.34 14.53
N PRO A 273 -1.00 -4.24 13.58
CA PRO A 273 -0.07 -4.66 12.55
C PRO A 273 0.44 -3.49 11.70
N ILE A 274 1.74 -3.27 11.73
CA ILE A 274 2.43 -2.27 10.89
C ILE A 274 3.18 -2.91 9.72
N SER A 275 3.43 -4.22 9.80
CA SER A 275 4.03 -5.05 8.74
C SER A 275 3.52 -6.49 8.87
N LEU A 276 3.30 -7.15 7.73
CA LEU A 276 2.76 -8.51 7.66
C LEU A 276 3.67 -9.44 6.84
N LYS A 277 3.87 -10.66 7.33
CA LYS A 277 4.35 -11.79 6.55
C LYS A 277 3.24 -12.82 6.41
N LEU A 278 2.97 -13.18 5.16
CA LEU A 278 1.89 -14.05 4.77
C LEU A 278 2.38 -15.28 4.03
N GLU A 279 1.64 -16.35 4.17
CA GLU A 279 1.74 -17.57 3.36
C GLU A 279 0.41 -17.81 2.66
N THR A 280 0.43 -18.31 1.43
CA THR A 280 -0.82 -18.64 0.73
C THR A 280 -1.58 -19.74 1.49
N ILE A 281 -2.91 -19.65 1.48
CA ILE A 281 -3.77 -20.47 2.35
C ILE A 281 -3.69 -21.98 2.04
N ASP A 282 -3.29 -22.37 0.84
CA ASP A 282 -3.01 -23.77 0.48
C ASP A 282 -1.90 -24.41 1.33
N LEU A 283 -0.96 -23.62 1.85
CA LEU A 283 0.09 -24.13 2.74
C LEU A 283 -0.45 -24.59 4.10
N ALA A 284 -1.62 -24.11 4.52
CA ALA A 284 -2.29 -24.63 5.71
C ALA A 284 -2.84 -26.06 5.52
N LEU A 285 -2.88 -26.57 4.28
CA LEU A 285 -3.25 -27.96 3.98
C LEU A 285 -2.04 -28.90 3.99
N ASP A 286 -0.83 -28.40 4.31
CA ASP A 286 0.34 -29.27 4.40
C ASP A 286 0.16 -30.34 5.49
N PRO A 287 0.55 -31.61 5.22
CA PRO A 287 0.36 -32.71 6.17
C PRO A 287 0.95 -32.47 7.57
N VAL A 288 1.93 -31.56 7.67
CA VAL A 288 2.55 -31.16 8.93
C VAL A 288 1.54 -30.60 9.94
N TYR A 289 0.48 -29.94 9.48
CA TYR A 289 -0.56 -29.35 10.34
C TYR A 289 -1.76 -30.27 10.62
N TRP A 290 -1.80 -31.42 9.94
CA TRP A 290 -2.89 -32.39 10.02
C TRP A 290 -2.48 -33.67 10.74
N GLN A 291 -1.43 -33.62 11.56
CA GLN A 291 -0.92 -34.77 12.32
C GLN A 291 -1.85 -35.25 13.43
N ARG A 292 -2.86 -34.43 13.80
CA ARG A 292 -3.90 -34.75 14.79
C ARG A 292 -5.24 -35.10 14.12
N TYR A 293 -5.16 -35.71 12.93
CA TYR A 293 -6.33 -36.02 12.10
C TYR A 293 -7.38 -36.89 12.82
N ASP A 294 -6.92 -37.90 13.58
CA ASP A 294 -7.79 -38.83 14.31
C ASP A 294 -8.72 -38.09 15.30
N GLU A 295 -8.27 -36.98 15.86
CA GLU A 295 -9.08 -36.15 16.78
C GLU A 295 -10.20 -35.40 16.04
N LEU A 296 -9.95 -34.97 14.80
CA LEU A 296 -10.95 -34.35 13.94
C LEU A 296 -12.02 -35.35 13.54
N VAL A 297 -11.63 -36.60 13.25
CA VAL A 297 -12.57 -37.71 12.95
C VAL A 297 -13.39 -38.07 14.19
N ALA A 298 -12.74 -38.25 15.34
CA ALA A 298 -13.42 -38.56 16.59
C ALA A 298 -14.44 -37.49 17.00
N SER A 299 -14.18 -36.23 16.63
CA SER A 299 -15.07 -35.08 16.89
C SER A 299 -16.14 -34.88 15.81
N GLY A 300 -16.18 -35.72 14.78
CA GLY A 300 -17.13 -35.60 13.66
C GLY A 300 -16.90 -34.38 12.75
N ILE A 301 -15.71 -33.77 12.80
CA ILE A 301 -15.34 -32.59 11.99
C ILE A 301 -14.98 -32.99 10.56
N CYS A 302 -14.27 -34.11 10.42
CA CYS A 302 -13.88 -34.67 9.13
C CYS A 302 -14.24 -36.15 9.08
N ALA A 303 -14.46 -36.69 7.88
CA ALA A 303 -14.62 -38.13 7.69
C ALA A 303 -13.24 -38.85 7.70
N SER A 304 -13.24 -40.17 7.86
CA SER A 304 -11.99 -40.94 7.91
C SER A 304 -11.24 -40.96 6.57
N ASP A 305 -11.96 -40.88 5.46
CA ASP A 305 -11.44 -40.88 4.08
C ASP A 305 -10.96 -39.50 3.61
N ASP A 306 -11.48 -38.42 4.20
CA ASP A 306 -11.11 -37.02 3.88
C ASP A 306 -9.58 -36.76 3.93
N GLN A 307 -8.83 -37.49 4.77
CA GLN A 307 -7.37 -37.35 4.88
C GLN A 307 -6.67 -37.66 3.55
N GLN A 308 -7.18 -38.64 2.79
CA GLN A 308 -6.63 -39.05 1.50
C GLN A 308 -6.84 -37.98 0.43
N HIS A 309 -7.81 -37.09 0.63
CA HIS A 309 -8.17 -36.03 -0.31
C HIS A 309 -7.48 -34.69 -0.04
N LEU A 310 -6.76 -34.53 1.08
CA LEU A 310 -6.11 -33.27 1.46
C LEU A 310 -5.15 -32.76 0.38
N GLN A 311 -4.34 -33.64 -0.20
CA GLN A 311 -3.38 -33.24 -1.24
C GLN A 311 -4.08 -32.78 -2.52
N THR A 312 -5.17 -33.45 -2.93
CA THR A 312 -5.97 -33.04 -4.08
C THR A 312 -6.65 -31.69 -3.81
N ARG A 313 -7.22 -31.50 -2.62
CA ARG A 313 -7.85 -30.24 -2.22
C ARG A 313 -6.82 -29.09 -2.16
N LYS A 314 -5.59 -29.37 -1.74
CA LYS A 314 -4.48 -28.42 -1.79
C LYS A 314 -4.20 -27.96 -3.22
N SER A 315 -4.02 -28.88 -4.17
CA SER A 315 -3.78 -28.53 -5.57
C SER A 315 -4.96 -27.78 -6.22
N ASN A 316 -6.19 -28.14 -5.86
CA ASN A 316 -7.38 -27.39 -6.30
C ASN A 316 -7.41 -25.96 -5.72
N LEU A 317 -6.96 -25.79 -4.48
CA LEU A 317 -6.89 -24.48 -3.83
C LEU A 317 -5.76 -23.62 -4.41
N GLU A 318 -4.60 -24.21 -4.73
CA GLU A 318 -3.54 -23.54 -5.49
C GLU A 318 -4.07 -23.02 -6.84
N ARG A 319 -4.83 -23.85 -7.56
CA ARG A 319 -5.51 -23.43 -8.79
C ARG A 319 -6.50 -22.29 -8.55
N ALA A 320 -7.37 -22.42 -7.55
CA ALA A 320 -8.34 -21.38 -7.21
C ALA A 320 -7.67 -20.04 -6.92
N LEU A 321 -6.58 -20.05 -6.16
CA LEU A 321 -5.79 -18.85 -5.86
C LEU A 321 -5.29 -18.15 -7.13
N THR A 322 -4.81 -18.91 -8.12
CA THR A 322 -4.36 -18.33 -9.40
C THR A 322 -5.50 -17.76 -10.24
N GLU A 323 -6.71 -18.33 -10.16
CA GLU A 323 -7.88 -17.88 -10.91
C GLU A 323 -8.66 -16.76 -10.19
N TYR A 324 -8.47 -16.59 -8.87
CA TYR A 324 -9.30 -15.74 -8.01
C TYR A 324 -9.32 -14.25 -8.42
N ALA A 325 -8.17 -13.66 -8.79
CA ALA A 325 -8.13 -12.27 -9.23
C ALA A 325 -8.98 -12.03 -10.49
N ALA A 326 -8.89 -12.93 -11.47
CA ALA A 326 -9.70 -12.86 -12.68
C ALA A 326 -11.19 -13.09 -12.38
N TYR A 327 -11.50 -14.06 -11.52
CA TYR A 327 -12.87 -14.35 -11.07
C TYR A 327 -13.53 -13.15 -10.40
N LYS A 328 -12.80 -12.42 -9.55
CA LYS A 328 -13.27 -11.20 -8.88
C LYS A 328 -13.18 -9.95 -9.75
N MET A 329 -12.76 -10.07 -11.02
CA MET A 329 -12.54 -8.97 -11.95
C MET A 329 -11.65 -7.86 -11.35
N ALA A 330 -10.57 -8.27 -10.68
CA ALA A 330 -9.64 -7.35 -10.03
C ALA A 330 -9.01 -6.40 -11.08
N PRO A 331 -9.03 -5.07 -10.84
CA PRO A 331 -8.51 -4.13 -11.82
C PRO A 331 -6.99 -4.21 -11.90
N THR A 332 -6.45 -4.06 -13.12
CA THR A 332 -5.00 -4.01 -13.34
C THR A 332 -4.45 -2.66 -12.86
N PRO A 333 -3.48 -2.64 -11.94
CA PRO A 333 -2.83 -1.40 -11.52
C PRO A 333 -2.12 -0.70 -12.68
N SER A 334 -2.31 0.61 -12.75
CA SER A 334 -1.67 1.47 -13.76
C SER A 334 -1.34 2.84 -13.17
N ASP A 335 -0.23 3.39 -13.62
CA ASP A 335 0.10 4.79 -13.39
C ASP A 335 -0.23 5.61 -14.65
N PRO A 336 -0.85 6.78 -14.51
CA PRO A 336 -1.10 7.66 -15.63
C PRO A 336 0.18 8.39 -16.06
N ASP A 337 0.26 8.82 -17.32
CA ASP A 337 1.39 9.61 -17.81
C ASP A 337 1.62 10.86 -16.95
N LEU A 338 2.81 11.01 -16.36
CA LEU A 338 3.18 12.20 -15.60
C LEU A 338 3.64 13.35 -16.49
N LYS A 339 2.74 13.78 -17.38
CA LYS A 339 2.99 14.85 -18.35
C LYS A 339 1.98 15.97 -18.18
N ILE A 340 2.45 17.20 -18.40
CA ILE A 340 1.60 18.36 -18.64
C ILE A 340 1.98 18.97 -19.99
N PRO A 341 1.00 19.53 -20.73
CA PRO A 341 1.30 20.24 -21.97
C PRO A 341 2.14 21.48 -21.68
N LEU A 342 3.12 21.76 -22.54
CA LEU A 342 3.84 23.01 -22.52
C LEU A 342 2.98 24.07 -23.20
N VAL A 343 2.37 24.91 -22.38
CA VAL A 343 1.61 26.07 -22.82
C VAL A 343 2.40 27.33 -22.51
N TRP A 344 2.37 28.28 -23.43
CA TRP A 344 2.80 29.62 -23.10
C TRP A 344 1.92 30.14 -21.95
N PRO A 345 2.49 30.75 -20.90
CA PRO A 345 1.66 31.33 -19.86
C PRO A 345 0.77 32.43 -20.46
N LYS A 346 -0.35 32.72 -19.80
CA LYS A 346 -1.20 33.84 -20.22
C LYS A 346 -0.44 35.14 -20.05
N GLY A 347 -0.22 35.85 -21.14
CA GLY A 347 0.47 37.13 -21.10
C GLY A 347 0.93 37.57 -22.47
N THR A 348 1.42 38.80 -22.54
CA THR A 348 2.02 39.29 -23.77
C THR A 348 3.53 39.21 -23.68
N TYR A 349 4.13 38.44 -24.58
CA TYR A 349 5.57 38.22 -24.61
C TYR A 349 6.22 39.13 -25.63
N GLY A 350 7.39 39.66 -25.28
CA GLY A 350 8.19 40.49 -26.17
C GLY A 350 9.57 39.88 -26.36
N LEU A 351 10.00 39.75 -27.60
CA LEU A 351 11.39 39.48 -27.97
C LEU A 351 11.99 40.73 -28.62
N MET A 352 13.29 40.94 -28.46
CA MET A 352 13.99 41.98 -29.25
C MET A 352 13.88 41.65 -30.73
N MET A 353 13.51 42.64 -31.53
CA MET A 353 13.42 42.48 -32.98
C MET A 353 14.82 42.26 -33.55
N THR A 354 14.97 41.24 -34.38
CA THR A 354 16.23 41.01 -35.10
C THR A 354 16.36 41.96 -36.29
N ILE A 355 17.54 42.05 -36.91
CA ILE A 355 17.73 42.84 -38.14
C ILE A 355 16.84 42.38 -39.31
N TYR A 356 16.28 41.17 -39.23
CA TYR A 356 15.38 40.58 -40.24
C TYR A 356 13.89 40.73 -39.89
N GLY A 357 13.56 41.49 -38.84
CA GLY A 357 12.19 41.69 -38.38
C GLY A 357 11.73 40.64 -37.36
N CYS A 358 10.41 40.48 -37.23
CA CYS A 358 9.80 39.52 -36.32
C CYS A 358 9.74 38.12 -36.93
N PRO A 359 9.85 37.05 -36.13
CA PRO A 359 9.69 35.68 -36.62
C PRO A 359 8.36 35.50 -37.34
N SER A 360 8.33 34.77 -38.45
CA SER A 360 7.09 34.35 -39.10
C SER A 360 6.69 32.98 -38.55
N HIS A 361 5.48 32.87 -37.99
CA HIS A 361 4.93 31.58 -37.55
C HIS A 361 3.42 31.54 -37.84
N GLU A 362 2.89 30.39 -38.25
CA GLU A 362 1.49 30.24 -38.65
C GLU A 362 0.52 30.31 -37.46
N SER A 363 0.98 29.94 -36.27
CA SER A 363 0.10 29.76 -35.10
C SER A 363 -0.13 31.01 -34.24
N PHE A 364 0.54 32.14 -34.49
CA PHE A 364 0.31 33.37 -33.74
C PHE A 364 0.84 34.62 -34.47
N THR A 365 0.19 35.75 -34.26
CA THR A 365 0.55 37.03 -34.90
C THR A 365 1.56 37.80 -34.04
N TRP A 366 2.65 38.24 -34.68
CA TRP A 366 3.60 39.16 -34.06
C TRP A 366 3.19 40.61 -34.34
N HIS A 367 3.09 41.40 -33.28
CA HIS A 367 2.92 42.84 -33.31
C HIS A 367 4.27 43.52 -33.10
N GLN A 368 4.51 44.65 -33.78
CA GLN A 368 5.73 45.42 -33.59
C GLN A 368 5.54 46.47 -32.49
N GLY A 369 6.54 46.66 -31.66
CA GLY A 369 6.58 47.69 -30.63
C GLY A 369 8.00 48.23 -30.44
N TYR A 370 8.18 49.05 -29.41
CA TYR A 370 9.51 49.50 -29.00
C TYR A 370 9.58 49.57 -27.48
N VAL A 371 10.75 49.27 -26.93
CA VAL A 371 11.10 49.60 -25.55
C VAL A 371 12.20 50.64 -25.57
N ILE A 372 12.11 51.56 -24.62
CA ILE A 372 13.14 52.55 -24.37
C ILE A 372 13.98 51.95 -23.24
N GLN A 373 15.21 51.54 -23.57
CA GLN A 373 16.13 51.04 -22.57
C GLN A 373 17.11 52.17 -22.23
N ASP A 374 17.12 52.54 -20.95
CA ASP A 374 18.18 53.37 -20.39
C ASP A 374 19.44 52.51 -20.25
N THR A 375 20.56 53.00 -20.75
CA THR A 375 21.79 52.20 -20.86
C THR A 375 22.93 52.67 -19.97
N GLU A 376 22.65 53.51 -18.95
CA GLU A 376 23.74 54.21 -18.26
C GLU A 376 24.16 53.77 -16.87
N GLY A 377 25.50 53.78 -16.71
CA GLY A 377 26.18 54.24 -15.52
C GLY A 377 26.31 55.77 -15.50
N CYS A 378 26.43 56.31 -14.29
CA CYS A 378 26.06 57.64 -13.79
C CYS A 378 26.52 58.96 -14.48
N THR A 379 26.91 59.04 -15.76
CA THR A 379 27.50 60.31 -16.30
C THR A 379 27.10 60.78 -17.70
N SER A 380 26.12 60.16 -18.37
CA SER A 380 25.50 60.76 -19.57
C SER A 380 24.00 60.39 -19.59
N ALA A 381 23.23 60.80 -20.60
CA ALA A 381 21.83 60.37 -20.83
C ALA A 381 21.69 59.84 -22.28
N PHE A 382 21.92 58.54 -22.52
CA PHE A 382 21.74 57.86 -23.81
C PHE A 382 20.59 56.86 -23.72
N THR A 383 19.44 57.27 -24.25
CA THR A 383 18.26 56.42 -24.35
C THR A 383 18.24 55.70 -25.70
N GLN A 384 18.33 54.37 -25.70
CA GLN A 384 18.22 53.58 -26.93
C GLN A 384 16.80 53.06 -27.12
N ARG A 385 16.19 53.40 -28.25
CA ARG A 385 14.92 52.82 -28.70
C ARG A 385 15.20 51.47 -29.36
N LYS A 386 14.83 50.38 -28.69
CA LYS A 386 14.93 49.03 -29.24
C LYS A 386 13.57 48.57 -29.74
N THR A 387 13.49 48.11 -30.97
CA THR A 387 12.28 47.51 -31.54
C THR A 387 12.03 46.14 -30.92
N LEU A 388 10.76 45.84 -30.68
CA LEU A 388 10.28 44.61 -30.07
C LEU A 388 9.29 43.89 -31.00
N CYS A 389 9.31 42.58 -30.92
CA CYS A 389 8.32 41.68 -31.48
C CYS A 389 7.47 41.15 -30.33
N ARG A 390 6.21 41.55 -30.31
CA ARG A 390 5.26 41.25 -29.25
C ARG A 390 4.24 40.24 -29.74
N PHE A 391 4.01 39.15 -29.02
CA PHE A 391 2.94 38.21 -29.36
C PHE A 391 2.08 37.89 -28.15
N HIS A 392 0.83 37.55 -28.41
CA HIS A 392 -0.09 37.04 -27.41
C HIS A 392 -0.42 35.59 -27.77
N PRO A 393 0.17 34.61 -27.06
CA PRO A 393 -0.27 33.23 -27.18
C PRO A 393 -1.69 33.13 -26.62
N TRP A 394 -2.55 32.45 -27.40
CA TRP A 394 -4.01 32.33 -27.23
C TRP A 394 -4.49 32.08 -25.80
#